data_AF-A0A7S3HHC1-F1
#
_entry.id   AF-A0A7S3HHC1-F1
#
_cell.length_a   1.000
_cell.length_b   1.000
_cell.length_c   1.000
_cell.angle_alpha   90.00
_cell.angle_beta   90.00
_cell.angle_gamma   90.00
#
_symmetry.space_group_name_H-M   'P 1'
#
loop_
_entity.id
_entity.type
_entity.pdbx_description
1 polymer ?
#
loop_
_entity_poly.entity_id
_entity_poly.type
_entity_poly.pdbx_seq_one_letter_code
_entity_poly.pdbx_strand_id
1 'polypeptide(L)'
;KEQCGDRGEGFTGYCDKDGCGFSSYRMGDKQFWGPGQDFAVDTSKPMTIITQFVTHDNTDDGDLVDIRRLYLQDGKLFKNSQASVLEGGGDSLTDSMCNEQNKAFNQTSNGYKDAGGMKTMGE
;
A
#
# COMPACT_ATOMS: atom_id res chain seq x y z
N LYS A 1 -26.96 4.77 9.46
CA LYS A 1 -26.76 3.43 8.89
C LYS A 1 -25.99 3.54 7.58
N GLU A 2 -26.47 4.34 6.63
CA GLU A 2 -25.78 4.71 5.38
C GLU A 2 -24.39 5.34 5.60
N GLN A 3 -24.28 6.25 6.57
CA GLN A 3 -23.01 6.85 7.00
C GLN A 3 -21.94 5.84 7.49
N CYS A 4 -22.35 4.63 7.90
CA CYS A 4 -21.43 3.55 8.29
C CYS A 4 -20.97 2.72 7.08
N GLY A 5 -21.58 2.91 5.90
CA GLY A 5 -21.30 2.21 4.65
C GLY A 5 -21.48 0.70 4.75
N ASP A 6 -22.51 0.20 5.44
CA ASP A 6 -22.74 -1.25 5.63
C ASP A 6 -22.53 -2.04 4.32
N ARG A 7 -22.02 -3.28 4.39
CA ARG A 7 -21.57 -4.05 3.20
C ARG A 7 -22.58 -4.14 2.04
N GLY A 8 -23.87 -3.94 2.30
CA GLY A 8 -24.93 -3.92 1.28
C GLY A 8 -25.30 -2.55 0.71
N GLU A 9 -24.78 -1.44 1.26
CA GLU A 9 -25.12 -0.06 0.90
C GLU A 9 -24.06 0.63 0.03
N GLY A 10 -22.99 -0.08 -0.34
CA GLY A 10 -21.94 0.41 -1.24
C GLY A 10 -20.95 1.38 -0.57
N PHE A 11 -20.37 2.29 -1.35
CA PHE A 11 -19.32 3.24 -0.95
C PHE A 11 -19.89 4.56 -0.38
N THR A 12 -20.96 4.50 0.41
CA THR A 12 -21.71 5.68 0.91
C THR A 12 -21.28 6.12 2.33
N GLY A 13 -20.24 5.49 2.90
CA GLY A 13 -19.74 5.76 4.24
C GLY A 13 -18.64 6.83 4.30
N TYR A 14 -18.35 7.33 5.51
CA TYR A 14 -17.31 8.34 5.75
C TYR A 14 -15.87 7.84 5.59
N CYS A 15 -15.66 6.52 5.65
CA CYS A 15 -14.34 5.91 5.59
C CYS A 15 -14.16 5.18 4.26
N ASP A 16 -12.96 5.27 3.71
CA ASP A 16 -12.48 4.30 2.73
C ASP A 16 -12.35 2.91 3.38
N LYS A 17 -13.11 1.94 2.86
CA LYS A 17 -13.12 0.56 3.38
C LYS A 17 -12.10 -0.34 2.69
N ASP A 18 -11.80 -0.05 1.43
CA ASP A 18 -10.94 -0.87 0.61
C ASP A 18 -9.48 -0.53 0.89
N GLY A 19 -9.20 0.75 1.14
CA GLY A 19 -7.85 1.25 1.36
C GLY A 19 -7.06 1.34 0.06
N CYS A 20 -5.92 2.02 0.14
CA CYS A 20 -4.82 1.83 -0.78
C CYS A 20 -3.77 0.90 -0.16
N GLY A 21 -3.92 -0.41 -0.38
CA GLY A 21 -3.02 -1.43 0.19
C GLY A 21 -2.01 -1.99 -0.80
N PHE A 22 -0.76 -2.15 -0.37
CA PHE A 22 0.30 -2.84 -1.11
C PHE A 22 0.49 -4.26 -0.57
N SER A 23 0.15 -5.27 -1.37
CA SER A 23 0.44 -6.68 -1.09
C SER A 23 1.30 -7.24 -2.21
N SER A 24 2.56 -7.63 -1.91
CA SER A 24 3.51 -8.13 -2.91
C SER A 24 2.92 -9.22 -3.81
N TYR A 25 2.19 -10.17 -3.22
CA TYR A 25 1.52 -11.23 -3.95
C TYR A 25 0.44 -10.69 -4.90
N ARG A 26 -0.42 -9.78 -4.42
CA ARG A 26 -1.46 -9.13 -5.26
C ARG A 26 -0.85 -8.26 -6.35
N MET A 27 0.30 -7.67 -6.06
CA MET A 27 1.08 -6.79 -6.93
C MET A 27 1.93 -7.53 -7.97
N GLY A 28 1.89 -8.87 -7.97
CA GLY A 28 2.50 -9.73 -9.00
C GLY A 28 3.75 -10.48 -8.56
N ASP A 29 4.36 -10.12 -7.44
CA ASP A 29 5.53 -10.80 -6.92
C ASP A 29 5.14 -11.88 -5.89
N LYS A 30 4.85 -13.06 -6.42
CA LYS A 30 4.45 -14.23 -5.63
C LYS A 30 5.61 -14.94 -4.92
N GLN A 31 6.85 -14.51 -5.13
CA GLN A 31 8.04 -15.10 -4.50
C GLN A 31 8.73 -14.14 -3.53
N PHE A 32 8.16 -12.96 -3.30
CA PHE A 32 8.73 -12.00 -2.37
C PHE A 32 8.54 -12.37 -0.89
N TRP A 33 7.34 -12.76 -0.49
CA TRP A 33 6.95 -12.94 0.92
C TRP A 33 6.28 -14.31 1.13
N GLY A 34 6.91 -15.20 1.89
CA GLY A 34 6.38 -16.53 2.19
C GLY A 34 7.32 -17.40 3.01
N PRO A 35 6.90 -18.62 3.40
CA PRO A 35 7.68 -19.46 4.30
C PRO A 35 8.80 -20.20 3.57
N GLY A 36 10.01 -20.14 4.11
CA GLY A 36 11.19 -20.86 3.62
C GLY A 36 12.12 -20.02 2.74
N GLN A 37 13.25 -20.61 2.39
CA GLN A 37 14.35 -19.93 1.68
C GLN A 37 14.06 -19.65 0.20
N ASP A 38 12.98 -20.19 -0.35
CA ASP A 38 12.54 -19.93 -1.72
C ASP A 38 11.93 -18.52 -1.89
N PHE A 39 11.58 -17.87 -0.77
CA PHE A 39 11.05 -16.50 -0.77
C PHE A 39 12.15 -15.48 -0.45
N ALA A 40 12.05 -14.29 -1.03
CA ALA A 40 13.00 -13.20 -0.74
C ALA A 40 12.99 -12.82 0.75
N VAL A 41 11.81 -12.77 1.36
CA VAL A 41 11.57 -12.57 2.79
C VAL A 41 10.90 -13.83 3.35
N ASP A 42 11.64 -14.56 4.20
CA ASP A 42 11.23 -15.84 4.78
C ASP A 42 10.34 -15.62 6.01
N THR A 43 9.04 -15.86 5.88
CA THR A 43 8.08 -15.64 6.97
C THR A 43 8.15 -16.70 8.08
N SER A 44 8.93 -17.77 7.89
CA SER A 44 9.19 -18.76 8.95
C SER A 44 10.21 -18.28 9.99
N LYS A 45 10.88 -17.15 9.73
CA LYS A 45 11.88 -16.54 10.61
C LYS A 45 11.46 -15.14 11.06
N PRO A 46 11.96 -14.67 12.22
CA PRO A 46 11.82 -13.27 12.61
C PRO A 46 12.42 -12.31 11.59
N MET A 47 11.85 -11.11 11.52
CA MET A 47 12.32 -10.03 10.66
C MET A 47 11.95 -8.67 11.27
N THR A 48 12.63 -7.63 10.83
CA THR A 48 12.23 -6.24 11.09
C THR A 48 11.51 -5.68 9.87
N ILE A 49 10.35 -5.08 10.09
CA ILE A 49 9.59 -4.38 9.07
C ILE A 49 9.79 -2.89 9.29
N ILE A 50 10.35 -2.20 8.29
CA ILE A 50 10.62 -0.77 8.34
C ILE A 50 9.59 -0.08 7.44
N THR A 51 8.82 0.84 8.01
CA THR A 51 7.88 1.68 7.25
C THR A 51 8.31 3.14 7.39
N GLN A 52 8.43 3.83 6.27
CA GLN A 52 8.81 5.24 6.23
C GLN A 52 7.62 6.04 5.72
N PHE A 53 7.27 7.11 6.43
CA PHE A 53 6.22 8.06 6.05
C PHE A 53 6.93 9.32 5.57
N VAL A 54 6.87 9.58 4.27
CA VAL A 54 7.63 10.64 3.62
C VAL A 54 6.69 11.78 3.27
N THR A 55 7.02 12.97 3.72
CA THR A 55 6.30 14.21 3.45
C THR A 55 6.85 14.91 2.21
N HIS A 56 6.03 15.73 1.55
CA HIS A 56 6.38 16.36 0.27
C HIS A 56 7.64 17.23 0.33
N ASP A 57 7.96 17.79 1.50
CA ASP A 57 9.09 18.67 1.75
C ASP A 57 10.15 18.09 2.71
N ASN A 58 9.96 16.83 3.16
CA ASN A 58 10.78 16.16 4.17
C ASN A 58 10.82 16.86 5.54
N THR A 59 9.77 17.59 5.90
CA THR A 59 9.57 18.15 7.23
C THR A 59 8.44 17.44 7.96
N ASP A 60 8.33 17.66 9.27
CA ASP A 60 7.27 17.07 10.11
C ASP A 60 5.88 17.68 9.82
N ASP A 61 5.83 18.88 9.23
CA ASP A 61 4.60 19.64 8.95
C ASP A 61 4.09 19.48 7.50
N GLY A 62 4.88 18.82 6.64
CA GLY A 62 4.53 18.65 5.23
C GLY A 62 3.47 17.57 5.00
N ASP A 63 2.64 17.74 3.97
CA ASP A 63 1.68 16.70 3.55
C ASP A 63 2.39 15.36 3.28
N LEU A 64 1.81 14.26 3.77
CA LEU A 64 2.25 12.89 3.44
C LEU A 64 2.09 12.65 1.94
N VAL A 65 3.12 12.08 1.29
CA VAL A 65 3.10 11.79 -0.16
C VAL A 65 3.50 10.36 -0.52
N ASP A 66 4.22 9.67 0.36
CA ASP A 66 4.80 8.37 0.05
C ASP A 66 4.99 7.52 1.31
N ILE A 67 4.46 6.29 1.29
CA ILE A 67 4.70 5.29 2.35
C ILE A 67 5.57 4.18 1.77
N ARG A 68 6.83 4.13 2.23
CA ARG A 68 7.84 3.16 1.78
C ARG A 68 7.97 2.00 2.73
N ARG A 69 8.41 0.87 2.20
CA ARG A 69 8.59 -0.37 2.95
C ARG A 69 9.96 -0.99 2.70
N LEU A 70 10.62 -1.41 3.77
CA LEU A 70 11.83 -2.23 3.73
C LEU A 70 11.71 -3.38 4.74
N TYR A 71 12.50 -4.43 4.54
CA TYR A 71 12.56 -5.58 5.43
C TYR A 71 14.02 -5.86 5.78
N LEU A 72 14.32 -6.11 7.06
CA LEU A 72 15.65 -6.55 7.50
C LEU A 72 15.51 -7.93 8.14
N GLN A 73 16.14 -8.93 7.54
CA GLN A 73 16.10 -10.32 7.99
C GLN A 73 17.49 -10.94 7.86
N ASP A 74 17.95 -11.64 8.91
CA ASP A 74 19.27 -12.27 8.97
C ASP A 74 20.42 -11.30 8.60
N GLY A 75 20.30 -10.02 9.00
CA GLY A 75 21.27 -8.97 8.70
C GLY A 75 21.25 -8.43 7.26
N LYS A 76 20.35 -8.94 6.40
CA LYS A 76 20.17 -8.49 5.01
C LYS A 76 18.96 -7.56 4.88
N LEU A 77 19.19 -6.40 4.27
CA LEU A 77 18.15 -5.43 3.95
C LEU A 77 17.53 -5.74 2.58
N PHE A 78 16.21 -5.77 2.51
CA PHE A 78 15.41 -5.98 1.32
C PHE A 78 14.54 -4.75 1.08
N LYS A 79 14.54 -4.25 -0.16
CA LYS A 79 13.53 -3.29 -0.62
C LYS A 79 12.19 -4.01 -0.79
N ASN A 80 11.10 -3.26 -0.79
CA ASN A 80 9.79 -3.81 -1.11
C ASN A 80 9.77 -4.39 -2.54
N SER A 81 8.88 -5.34 -2.79
CA SER A 81 8.67 -5.89 -4.15
C SER A 81 8.15 -4.80 -5.10
N GLN A 82 8.37 -4.99 -6.40
CA GLN A 82 7.80 -4.14 -7.44
C GLN A 82 6.36 -4.55 -7.78
N ALA A 83 5.50 -3.56 -8.04
CA ALA A 83 4.13 -3.76 -8.51
C ALA A 83 4.07 -4.01 -10.02
N SER A 84 4.52 -5.18 -10.45
CA SER A 84 4.61 -5.55 -11.87
C SER A 84 3.27 -5.64 -12.60
N VAL A 85 2.16 -5.71 -11.88
CA VAL A 85 0.79 -5.68 -12.45
C VAL A 85 0.28 -4.29 -12.77
N LEU A 86 0.96 -3.23 -12.33
CA LEU A 86 0.55 -1.84 -12.55
C LEU A 86 1.35 -1.19 -13.67
N GLU A 87 0.69 -0.34 -14.46
CA GLU A 87 1.37 0.52 -15.41
C GLU A 87 2.27 1.51 -14.65
N GLY A 88 3.55 1.59 -15.01
CA GLY A 88 4.55 2.39 -14.30
C GLY A 88 5.19 1.71 -13.07
N GLY A 89 4.63 0.60 -12.59
CA GLY A 89 5.19 -0.18 -11.50
C GLY A 89 5.29 0.58 -10.17
N GLY A 90 6.41 0.43 -9.47
CA GLY A 90 6.70 1.07 -8.18
C GLY A 90 6.68 0.09 -7.01
N ASP A 91 7.28 0.50 -5.89
CA ASP A 91 7.47 -0.31 -4.69
C ASP A 91 6.97 0.39 -3.41
N SER A 92 6.20 1.46 -3.54
CA SER A 92 5.66 2.24 -2.43
C SER A 92 4.23 2.70 -2.67
N LEU A 93 3.57 3.14 -1.61
CA LEU A 93 2.22 3.70 -1.70
C LEU A 93 2.32 5.20 -1.95
N THR A 94 1.84 5.63 -3.12
CA THR A 94 1.68 7.04 -3.51
C THR A 94 0.29 7.22 -4.12
N ASP A 95 -0.23 8.45 -4.18
CA ASP A 95 -1.53 8.69 -4.84
C ASP A 95 -1.55 8.18 -6.30
N SER A 96 -0.43 8.28 -7.01
CA SER A 96 -0.30 7.74 -8.37
C SER A 96 -0.47 6.22 -8.38
N MET A 97 0.26 5.50 -7.52
CA MET A 97 0.16 4.04 -7.43
C MET A 97 -1.25 3.60 -7.01
N CYS A 98 -1.87 4.29 -6.06
CA CYS A 98 -3.24 4.01 -5.61
C CYS A 98 -4.27 4.19 -6.74
N ASN A 99 -4.10 5.23 -7.56
CA ASN A 99 -4.96 5.46 -8.72
C ASN A 99 -4.76 4.40 -9.81
N GLU A 100 -3.51 4.01 -10.09
CA GLU A 100 -3.22 2.92 -11.03
C GLU A 100 -3.73 1.57 -10.54
N GLN A 101 -3.65 1.29 -9.24
CA GLN A 101 -4.22 0.08 -8.65
C GLN A 101 -5.74 0.00 -8.86
N ASN A 102 -6.45 1.11 -8.65
CA ASN A 102 -7.91 1.15 -8.88
C ASN A 102 -8.26 0.87 -10.35
N LYS A 103 -7.50 1.45 -11.29
CA LYS A 103 -7.67 1.19 -12.73
C LYS A 103 -7.36 -0.27 -13.08
N ALA A 104 -6.18 -0.78 -12.69
CA ALA A 104 -5.71 -2.11 -13.03
C ALA A 104 -6.62 -3.23 -12.51
N PHE A 105 -7.29 -3.00 -11.38
CA PHE A 105 -8.23 -3.96 -10.80
C PHE A 105 -9.70 -3.69 -11.11
N ASN A 106 -10.00 -2.79 -12.05
CA ASN A 106 -11.36 -2.43 -12.46
C ASN A 106 -12.28 -2.11 -11.26
N GLN A 107 -11.74 -1.42 -10.26
CA GLN A 107 -12.53 -0.92 -9.12
C GLN A 107 -13.54 0.10 -9.65
N THR A 108 -14.82 -0.09 -9.30
CA THR A 108 -15.91 0.78 -9.78
C THR A 108 -16.02 2.10 -9.01
N SER A 109 -15.31 2.21 -7.88
CA SER A 109 -15.15 3.42 -7.08
C SER A 109 -13.69 3.54 -6.64
N ASN A 110 -13.31 4.71 -6.14
CA ASN A 110 -12.00 4.93 -5.55
C ASN A 110 -12.16 5.65 -4.21
N GLY A 111 -12.66 4.90 -3.21
CA GLY A 111 -12.92 5.43 -1.88
C GLY A 111 -11.71 6.11 -1.24
N TYR A 112 -10.50 5.59 -1.51
CA TYR A 112 -9.24 6.21 -1.12
C TYR A 112 -9.10 7.65 -1.62
N LYS A 113 -9.32 7.86 -2.92
CA LYS A 113 -9.26 9.20 -3.53
C LYS A 113 -10.40 10.08 -3.04
N ASP A 114 -11.60 9.52 -2.91
CA ASP A 114 -12.78 10.25 -2.46
C ASP A 114 -12.65 10.70 -0.99
N ALA A 115 -11.90 9.96 -0.17
CA ALA A 115 -11.52 10.32 1.20
C ALA A 115 -10.33 11.31 1.28
N GLY A 116 -9.77 11.71 0.14
CA GLY A 116 -8.70 12.72 0.05
C GLY A 116 -7.26 12.19 0.04
N GLY A 117 -7.08 10.87 -0.14
CA GLY A 117 -5.80 10.27 -0.50
C GLY A 117 -4.71 10.40 0.58
N MET A 118 -3.44 10.49 0.14
CA MET A 118 -2.29 10.51 1.05
C MET A 118 -2.32 11.72 1.97
N LYS A 119 -2.78 12.87 1.45
CA LYS A 119 -2.90 14.10 2.22
C LYS A 119 -3.78 13.89 3.45
N THR A 120 -5.02 13.46 3.29
CA THR A 120 -5.94 13.20 4.42
C THR A 120 -5.41 12.09 5.35
N MET A 121 -4.67 11.11 4.83
CA MET A 121 -4.05 10.08 5.67
C MET A 121 -2.92 10.64 6.57
N GLY A 122 -2.30 11.76 6.19
CA GLY A 122 -1.28 12.45 6.96
C GLY A 122 -1.80 13.49 7.96
N GLU A 123 -3.10 13.83 7.90
CA GLU A 123 -3.77 14.80 8.80
C GLU A 123 -4.27 14.14 10.09
#